data_AF-A0A1V5JWS2-F1
#
_entry.id   AF-A0A1V5JWS2-F1
#
_cell.length_a   1.000
_cell.length_b   1.000
_cell.length_c   1.000
_cell.angle_alpha   90.00
_cell.angle_beta   90.00
_cell.angle_gamma   90.00
#
_symmetry.space_group_name_H-M   'P 1'
#
loop_
_entity.id
_entity.type
_entity.pdbx_description
1 polymer ?
#
loop_
_entity_poly.entity_id
_entity_poly.type
_entity_poly.pdbx_seq_one_letter_code
_entity_poly.pdbx_strand_id
1 'polypeptide(L)'
;MISGVKTQLAVKLFGEDLTVLRQKSGEIKEAIETVPGLVDLSVEQNYGQPQVQVVADRERCARYGIGVSQVLETLELAAGGEVIDTLYLNTRRFGIHLRAQERFRKDTEALENLLLTTPSGESVRLGQVAKVEEVLGPIQINREKNQRRWTIQGNIRGRDMGSVVHEIQERIRKNVKLPPGYTVEYGGQFENQRRAMGRLALIVPIVILCVFLMLLVSFNSFRHALIILINVPLSLAGGVFGLLVMGEYLSVPASIGFIALFGIAVQNGMVLVSLFNDLRAEGKSVEEAVKEGALLRLRPVLMTALTTVIGLLPLLVSRGIGAEVQRPLASVVIFGLTTSTFLTLAVIPAVYGLVEEWAAGKAQR
;
A
#
# COMPACT_ATOMS: atom_id res chain seq x y z
N MET A 1 9.49 3.17 1.69
CA MET A 1 8.23 3.85 1.33
C MET A 1 8.26 4.15 -0.16
N ILE A 2 7.34 3.60 -0.95
CA ILE A 2 7.43 3.65 -2.43
C ILE A 2 6.66 4.86 -3.01
N SER A 3 5.60 5.31 -2.33
CA SER A 3 4.70 6.36 -2.85
C SER A 3 4.94 7.77 -2.26
N GLY A 4 5.83 7.92 -1.27
CA GLY A 4 6.06 9.22 -0.60
C GLY A 4 4.89 9.75 0.24
N VAL A 5 3.79 9.00 0.39
CA VAL A 5 2.59 9.38 1.16
C VAL A 5 2.50 8.52 2.41
N LYS A 6 2.22 9.14 3.57
CA LYS A 6 2.17 8.46 4.88
C LYS A 6 0.80 7.85 5.21
N THR A 7 -0.24 8.21 4.47
CA THR A 7 -1.62 7.74 4.70
C THR A 7 -1.88 6.35 4.12
N GLN A 8 -2.95 5.72 4.58
CA GLN A 8 -3.37 4.41 4.09
C GLN A 8 -3.82 4.45 2.62
N LEU A 9 -4.53 5.51 2.23
CA LEU A 9 -4.98 5.76 0.87
C LEU A 9 -4.37 7.05 0.32
N ALA A 10 -3.89 6.99 -0.93
CA ALA A 10 -3.52 8.17 -1.70
C ALA A 10 -4.10 8.07 -3.11
N VAL A 11 -5.01 8.96 -3.48
CA VAL A 11 -5.47 9.13 -4.87
C VAL A 11 -4.56 10.14 -5.54
N LYS A 12 -3.77 9.69 -6.51
CA LYS A 12 -2.83 10.52 -7.27
C LYS A 12 -3.47 10.89 -8.60
N LEU A 13 -3.68 12.17 -8.83
CA LEU A 13 -4.13 12.71 -10.11
C LEU A 13 -2.91 13.24 -10.88
N PHE A 14 -2.69 12.75 -12.09
CA PHE A 14 -1.63 13.19 -12.99
C PHE A 14 -2.18 14.02 -14.15
N GLY A 15 -1.40 15.00 -14.61
CA GLY A 15 -1.78 15.88 -15.71
C GLY A 15 -0.75 16.99 -15.94
N GLU A 16 -0.96 17.79 -16.98
CA GLU A 16 -0.03 18.86 -17.35
C GLU A 16 -0.37 20.20 -16.70
N ASP A 17 -1.65 20.58 -16.62
CA ASP A 17 -2.07 21.89 -16.12
C ASP A 17 -2.38 21.83 -14.60
N LEU A 18 -1.68 22.67 -13.84
CA LEU A 18 -1.86 22.78 -12.38
C LEU A 18 -3.24 23.31 -12.00
N THR A 19 -3.84 24.16 -12.83
CA THR A 19 -5.18 24.73 -12.60
C THR A 19 -6.24 23.66 -12.72
N VAL A 20 -6.15 22.85 -13.78
CA VAL A 20 -7.05 21.71 -14.00
C VAL A 20 -6.85 20.64 -12.93
N LEU A 21 -5.60 20.34 -12.56
CA LEU A 21 -5.31 19.40 -11.48
C LEU A 21 -5.93 19.84 -10.15
N ARG A 22 -5.86 21.14 -9.81
CA ARG A 22 -6.47 21.72 -8.61
C ARG A 22 -7.99 21.60 -8.63
N GLN A 23 -8.61 21.97 -9.75
CA GLN A 23 -10.07 21.91 -9.88
C GLN A 23 -10.55 20.46 -9.76
N LYS A 24 -9.93 19.54 -10.52
CA LYS A 24 -10.29 18.13 -10.51
C LYS A 24 -9.96 17.43 -9.19
N SER A 25 -8.91 17.82 -8.47
CA SER A 25 -8.65 17.27 -7.14
C SER A 25 -9.70 17.70 -6.12
N GLY A 26 -10.23 18.93 -6.23
CA GLY A 26 -11.40 19.40 -5.47
C GLY A 26 -12.66 18.58 -5.78
N GLU A 27 -13.00 18.43 -7.07
CA GLU A 27 -14.15 17.60 -7.50
C GLU A 27 -14.01 16.14 -7.02
N ILE A 28 -12.81 15.56 -7.10
CA ILE A 28 -12.53 14.20 -6.60
C ILE A 28 -12.75 14.15 -5.08
N LYS A 29 -12.26 15.14 -4.34
CA LYS A 29 -12.44 15.20 -2.88
C LYS A 29 -13.93 15.19 -2.53
N GLU A 30 -14.73 16.08 -3.12
CA GLU A 30 -16.17 16.18 -2.88
C GLU A 30 -16.91 14.88 -3.24
N ALA A 31 -16.53 14.24 -4.34
CA ALA A 31 -17.14 12.98 -4.78
C ALA A 31 -16.89 11.80 -3.81
N ILE A 32 -15.76 11.80 -3.10
CA ILE A 32 -15.34 10.69 -2.24
C ILE A 32 -15.50 10.97 -0.74
N GLU A 33 -15.71 12.22 -0.34
CA GLU A 33 -15.87 12.63 1.07
C GLU A 33 -17.05 11.93 1.76
N THR A 34 -18.09 11.57 1.00
CA THR A 34 -19.27 10.85 1.52
C THR A 34 -19.12 9.32 1.49
N VAL A 35 -17.92 8.77 1.22
CA VAL A 35 -17.67 7.33 1.28
C VAL A 35 -17.61 6.88 2.74
N PRO A 36 -18.48 5.96 3.19
CA PRO A 36 -18.42 5.46 4.56
C PRO A 36 -17.05 4.84 4.85
N GLY A 37 -16.47 5.16 6.01
CA GLY A 37 -15.18 4.63 6.45
C GLY A 37 -13.95 5.37 5.94
N LEU A 38 -14.09 6.36 5.05
CA LEU A 38 -13.01 7.29 4.69
C LEU A 38 -12.96 8.43 5.71
N VAL A 39 -11.80 8.64 6.34
CA VAL A 39 -11.57 9.67 7.36
C VAL A 39 -10.29 10.46 7.06
N ASP A 40 -10.15 11.64 7.66
CA ASP A 40 -8.99 12.53 7.49
C ASP A 40 -8.69 12.89 6.02
N LEU A 41 -9.73 13.03 5.20
CA LEU A 41 -9.59 13.34 3.79
C LEU A 41 -9.01 14.74 3.59
N SER A 42 -7.85 14.81 2.94
CA SER A 42 -7.14 16.06 2.71
C SER A 42 -6.58 16.09 1.28
N VAL A 43 -6.66 17.25 0.65
CA VAL A 43 -6.05 17.52 -0.64
C VAL A 43 -4.76 18.29 -0.40
N GLU A 44 -3.69 17.86 -1.04
CA GLU A 44 -2.39 18.50 -0.96
C GLU A 44 -2.51 19.99 -1.37
N GLN A 45 -2.11 20.92 -0.51
CA GLN A 45 -2.19 22.35 -0.81
C GLN A 45 -0.88 22.84 -1.43
N ASN A 46 -0.77 22.71 -2.74
CA ASN A 46 0.43 23.10 -3.50
C ASN A 46 0.26 24.42 -4.28
N TYR A 47 -0.75 25.23 -3.92
CA TYR A 47 -1.11 26.45 -4.62
C TYR A 47 -1.63 27.50 -3.65
N GLY A 48 -1.46 28.77 -4.01
CA GLY A 48 -1.88 29.90 -3.19
C GLY A 48 -0.73 30.65 -2.55
N GLN A 49 0.49 30.48 -3.06
CA GLN A 49 1.61 31.34 -2.66
C GLN A 49 1.44 32.71 -3.33
N PRO A 50 1.33 33.81 -2.56
CA PRO A 50 1.41 35.14 -3.15
C PRO A 50 2.78 35.32 -3.81
N GLN A 51 2.78 35.66 -5.09
CA GLN A 51 3.96 35.93 -5.90
C GLN A 51 3.78 37.28 -6.57
N VAL A 52 4.84 38.10 -6.56
CA VAL A 52 4.89 39.30 -7.40
C VAL A 52 5.50 38.86 -8.73
N GLN A 53 4.69 38.83 -9.78
CA GLN A 53 5.12 38.47 -11.12
C GLN A 53 5.44 39.73 -11.93
N VAL A 54 6.64 39.79 -12.47
CA VAL A 54 7.07 40.87 -13.39
C VAL A 54 7.09 40.30 -14.81
N VAL A 55 6.19 40.78 -15.65
CA VAL A 55 6.07 40.36 -17.05
C VAL A 55 6.60 41.49 -17.94
N ALA A 56 7.80 41.31 -18.49
CA ALA A 56 8.40 42.28 -19.41
C ALA A 56 7.62 42.36 -20.73
N ASP A 57 7.19 43.58 -21.10
CA ASP A 57 6.53 43.86 -22.36
C ASP A 57 7.60 44.09 -23.43
N ARG A 58 7.75 43.11 -24.33
CA ARG A 58 8.78 43.13 -25.37
C ARG A 58 8.67 44.34 -26.30
N GLU A 59 7.47 44.81 -26.60
CA GLU A 59 7.27 45.96 -27.48
C GLU A 59 7.68 47.26 -26.80
N ARG A 60 7.33 47.42 -25.51
CA ARG A 60 7.74 48.59 -24.73
C ARG A 60 9.25 48.59 -24.48
N CYS A 61 9.83 47.45 -24.13
CA CYS A 61 11.28 47.28 -24.01
C CYS A 61 12.00 47.71 -25.31
N ALA A 62 11.50 47.30 -26.47
CA ALA A 62 12.08 47.65 -27.76
C ALA A 62 12.04 49.17 -28.06
N ARG A 63 10.96 49.87 -27.66
CA ARG A 63 10.85 51.34 -27.84
C ARG A 63 11.94 52.11 -27.09
N TYR A 64 12.35 51.62 -25.93
CA TYR A 64 13.40 52.23 -25.11
C TYR A 64 14.78 51.62 -25.34
N GLY A 65 14.91 50.67 -26.29
CA GLY A 65 16.17 49.97 -26.57
C GLY A 65 16.67 49.10 -25.41
N ILE A 66 15.81 48.74 -24.46
CA ILE A 66 16.18 47.92 -23.29
C ILE A 66 15.96 46.44 -23.62
N GLY A 67 16.96 45.60 -23.35
CA GLY A 67 16.82 44.15 -23.47
C GLY A 67 15.99 43.55 -22.33
N VAL A 68 15.20 42.51 -22.61
CA VAL A 68 14.43 41.81 -21.55
C VAL A 68 15.36 41.21 -20.48
N SER A 69 16.54 40.72 -20.87
CA SER A 69 17.57 40.22 -19.93
C SER A 69 18.00 41.31 -18.95
N GLN A 70 18.25 42.53 -19.45
CA GLN A 70 18.65 43.67 -18.62
C GLN A 70 17.57 44.02 -17.58
N VAL A 71 16.28 43.95 -17.95
CA VAL A 71 15.16 44.15 -17.02
C VAL A 71 15.18 43.11 -15.91
N LEU A 72 15.34 41.83 -16.27
CA LEU A 72 15.33 40.72 -15.31
C LEU A 72 16.56 40.74 -14.39
N GLU A 73 17.76 41.00 -14.92
CA GLU A 73 19.00 41.14 -14.14
C GLU A 73 18.90 42.30 -13.15
N THR A 74 18.37 43.45 -13.59
CA THR A 74 18.19 44.61 -12.70
C THR A 74 17.19 44.30 -11.59
N LEU A 75 16.12 43.56 -11.89
CA LEU A 75 15.13 43.13 -10.91
C LEU A 75 15.71 42.11 -9.92
N GLU A 76 16.48 41.13 -10.40
CA GLU A 76 17.14 40.11 -9.58
C GLU A 76 18.12 40.76 -8.59
N LEU A 77 18.94 41.70 -9.08
CA LEU A 77 19.87 42.46 -8.26
C LEU A 77 19.16 43.38 -7.25
N ALA A 78 18.14 44.12 -7.69
CA ALA A 78 17.46 45.10 -6.86
C ALA A 78 16.57 44.45 -5.79
N ALA A 79 15.72 43.49 -6.18
CA ALA A 79 14.69 42.90 -5.32
C ALA A 79 15.17 41.64 -4.60
N GLY A 80 15.74 40.69 -5.34
CA GLY A 80 16.22 39.39 -4.84
C GLY A 80 17.51 39.54 -4.02
N GLY A 81 18.42 40.37 -4.51
CA GLY A 81 19.75 40.57 -3.95
C GLY A 81 20.69 39.46 -4.39
N GLU A 82 21.82 39.85 -4.97
CA GLU A 82 22.79 38.91 -5.55
C GLU A 82 24.09 38.91 -4.74
N VAL A 83 24.73 37.75 -4.61
CA VAL A 83 26.08 37.64 -4.02
C VAL A 83 27.09 38.04 -5.09
N ILE A 84 27.58 39.29 -5.02
CA ILE A 84 28.53 39.83 -6.00
C ILE A 84 29.98 39.40 -5.72
N ASP A 85 30.30 39.11 -4.46
CA ASP A 85 31.63 38.65 -4.07
C ASP A 85 31.57 37.89 -2.74
N THR A 86 32.67 37.27 -2.35
CA THR A 86 32.84 36.55 -1.10
C THR A 86 34.03 37.10 -0.33
N LEU A 87 33.79 37.52 0.91
CA LEU A 87 34.85 37.85 1.85
C LEU A 87 35.26 36.59 2.65
N TYR A 88 36.57 36.29 2.63
CA TYR A 88 37.15 35.22 3.44
C TYR A 88 37.78 35.82 4.70
N LEU A 89 37.36 35.33 5.87
CA LEU A 89 37.91 35.72 7.16
C LEU A 89 38.31 34.45 7.93
N ASN A 90 39.61 34.16 7.94
CA ASN A 90 40.18 32.92 8.47
C ASN A 90 39.57 31.68 7.80
N THR A 91 38.79 30.89 8.56
CA THR A 91 38.10 29.69 8.09
C THR A 91 36.63 29.94 7.75
N ARG A 92 36.14 31.19 7.85
CA ARG A 92 34.74 31.55 7.59
C ARG A 92 34.62 32.28 6.25
N ARG A 93 33.51 32.02 5.57
CA ARG A 93 33.15 32.59 4.27
C ARG A 93 31.88 33.43 4.42
N PHE A 94 31.94 34.70 4.03
CA PHE A 94 30.81 35.64 4.05
C PHE A 94 30.49 36.12 2.64
N GLY A 95 29.23 36.08 2.23
CA GLY A 95 28.79 36.65 0.95
C GLY A 95 28.57 38.16 1.04
N ILE A 96 29.09 38.93 0.09
CA ILE A 96 28.79 40.35 -0.09
C ILE A 96 27.57 40.43 -1.02
N HIS A 97 26.45 40.93 -0.48
CA HIS A 97 25.20 41.05 -1.22
C HIS A 97 25.00 42.47 -1.73
N LEU A 98 24.70 42.62 -3.02
CA LEU A 98 24.17 43.86 -3.58
C LEU A 98 22.65 43.76 -3.68
N ARG A 99 21.94 44.71 -3.07
CA ARG A 99 20.48 44.73 -3.02
C ARG A 99 19.97 46.16 -2.87
N ALA A 100 18.84 46.48 -3.48
CA ALA A 100 18.21 47.79 -3.31
C ALA A 100 17.70 47.97 -1.86
N GLN A 101 17.71 49.23 -1.41
CA GLN A 101 17.13 49.59 -0.12
C GLN A 101 15.66 49.18 -0.06
N GLU A 102 15.20 48.77 1.12
CA GLU A 102 13.87 48.18 1.32
C GLU A 102 12.74 49.07 0.79
N ARG A 103 12.86 50.39 0.89
CA ARG A 103 11.89 51.38 0.38
C ARG A 103 11.59 51.27 -1.13
N PHE A 104 12.50 50.69 -1.92
CA PHE A 104 12.34 50.55 -3.38
C PHE A 104 11.84 49.16 -3.80
N ARG A 105 11.54 48.27 -2.85
CA ARG A 105 11.11 46.89 -3.11
C ARG A 105 10.09 46.36 -2.09
N LYS A 106 9.47 47.26 -1.34
CA LYS A 106 8.57 46.90 -0.24
C LYS A 106 7.24 46.35 -0.76
N ASP A 107 6.74 46.95 -1.82
CA ASP A 107 5.45 46.65 -2.45
C ASP A 107 5.57 46.71 -3.98
N THR A 108 4.49 46.31 -4.63
CA THR A 108 4.35 46.27 -6.08
C THR A 108 4.56 47.66 -6.69
N GLU A 109 4.06 48.73 -6.06
CA GLU A 109 4.24 50.11 -6.53
C GLU A 109 5.70 50.58 -6.45
N ALA A 110 6.43 50.21 -5.40
CA ALA A 110 7.85 50.49 -5.29
C ALA A 110 8.66 49.80 -6.39
N LEU A 111 8.29 48.55 -6.74
CA LEU A 111 8.91 47.83 -7.85
C LEU A 111 8.59 48.47 -9.20
N GLU A 112 7.35 48.91 -9.44
CA GLU A 112 6.98 49.63 -10.67
C GLU A 112 7.77 50.93 -10.86
N ASN A 113 8.11 51.62 -9.76
CA ASN A 113 8.89 52.84 -9.78
C ASN A 113 10.42 52.63 -9.83
N LEU A 114 10.89 51.38 -9.86
CA LEU A 114 12.32 51.07 -10.00
C LEU A 114 12.86 51.65 -11.31
N LEU A 115 13.98 52.35 -11.24
CA LEU A 115 14.60 53.00 -12.39
C LEU A 115 15.55 52.04 -13.10
N LEU A 116 15.38 51.94 -14.42
CA LEU A 116 16.23 51.21 -15.35
C LEU A 116 16.97 52.21 -16.24
N THR A 117 18.27 52.01 -16.41
CA THR A 117 19.08 52.86 -17.29
C THR A 117 19.09 52.28 -18.71
N THR A 118 18.62 53.06 -19.68
CA THR A 118 18.70 52.70 -21.10
C THR A 118 20.15 52.74 -21.60
N PRO A 119 20.48 52.04 -22.69
CA PRO A 119 21.79 52.18 -23.35
C PRO A 119 22.10 53.63 -23.79
N SER A 120 21.06 54.43 -24.04
CA SER A 120 21.15 55.86 -24.39
C SER A 120 21.38 56.77 -23.18
N GLY A 121 21.39 56.24 -21.95
CA GLY A 121 21.61 56.98 -20.70
C GLY A 121 20.36 57.56 -20.05
N GLU A 122 19.19 57.44 -20.68
CA GLU A 122 17.91 57.83 -20.10
C GLU A 122 17.45 56.85 -19.01
N SER A 123 16.70 57.33 -18.02
CA SER A 123 16.11 56.50 -16.97
C SER A 123 14.64 56.22 -17.25
N VAL A 124 14.25 54.95 -17.27
CA VAL A 124 12.90 54.47 -17.55
C VAL A 124 12.40 53.68 -16.34
N ARG A 125 11.14 53.86 -15.95
CA ARG A 125 10.57 53.11 -14.82
C ARG A 125 10.24 51.67 -15.22
N LEU A 126 10.38 50.71 -14.30
CA LEU A 126 10.05 49.31 -14.56
C LEU A 126 8.59 49.16 -15.04
N GLY A 127 7.64 49.88 -14.45
CA GLY A 127 6.23 49.86 -14.85
C GLY A 127 5.95 50.36 -16.28
N GLN A 128 6.91 51.09 -16.89
CA GLN A 128 6.80 51.54 -18.28
C GLN A 128 7.21 50.44 -19.28
N VAL A 129 7.99 49.44 -18.85
CA VAL A 129 8.51 48.37 -19.71
C VAL A 129 8.08 46.96 -19.28
N ALA A 130 7.51 46.81 -18.09
CA ALA A 130 7.03 45.55 -17.55
C ALA A 130 5.74 45.77 -16.76
N LYS A 131 4.87 44.75 -16.75
CA LYS A 131 3.69 44.70 -15.88
C LYS A 131 4.08 43.98 -14.59
N VAL A 132 3.86 44.64 -13.44
CA VAL A 132 4.06 44.03 -12.12
C VAL A 132 2.69 43.68 -11.56
N GLU A 133 2.46 42.42 -11.24
CA GLU A 133 1.17 41.96 -10.73
C GLU A 133 1.33 40.96 -9.59
N GLU A 134 0.46 41.07 -8.58
CA GLU A 134 0.36 40.07 -7.53
C GLU A 134 -0.52 38.92 -8.01
N VAL A 135 0.07 37.74 -8.12
CA VAL A 135 -0.59 36.52 -8.56
C VAL A 135 -0.44 35.45 -7.50
N LEU A 136 -1.41 34.53 -7.45
CA LEU A 136 -1.27 33.33 -6.64
C LEU A 136 -0.58 32.26 -7.49
N GLY A 137 0.63 31.88 -7.11
CA GLY A 137 1.40 30.84 -7.77
C GLY A 137 1.38 29.49 -7.04
N PRO A 138 1.97 28.45 -7.65
CA PRO A 138 2.20 27.18 -6.99
C PRO A 138 3.29 27.32 -5.91
N ILE A 139 3.06 26.71 -4.75
CA ILE A 139 4.05 26.61 -3.65
C ILE A 139 5.13 25.59 -4.02
N GLN A 140 4.69 24.45 -4.57
CA GLN A 140 5.55 23.33 -4.92
C GLN A 140 4.95 22.59 -6.11
N ILE A 141 5.78 22.21 -7.09
CA ILE A 141 5.34 21.39 -8.22
C ILE A 141 5.83 19.96 -8.02
N ASN A 142 4.96 19.11 -7.45
CA ASN A 142 5.26 17.72 -7.23
C ASN A 142 5.11 16.90 -8.51
N ARG A 143 6.13 16.06 -8.75
CA ARG A 143 6.21 15.21 -9.94
C ARG A 143 6.51 13.77 -9.55
N GLU A 144 5.99 12.85 -10.33
CA GLU A 144 6.31 11.43 -10.26
C GLU A 144 6.26 10.88 -11.69
N LYS A 145 7.24 10.03 -12.05
CA LYS A 145 7.42 9.54 -13.43
C LYS A 145 7.45 10.68 -14.48
N ASN A 146 8.09 11.81 -14.13
CA ASN A 146 8.18 13.02 -14.95
C ASN A 146 6.84 13.73 -15.29
N GLN A 147 5.74 13.35 -14.63
CA GLN A 147 4.44 14.02 -14.78
C GLN A 147 4.09 14.78 -13.52
N ARG A 148 3.42 15.94 -13.64
CA ARG A 148 2.93 16.69 -12.47
C ARG A 148 1.80 15.90 -11.83
N ARG A 149 1.77 15.88 -10.49
CA ARG A 149 0.75 15.18 -9.73
C ARG A 149 0.14 16.04 -8.64
N TRP A 150 -1.12 15.73 -8.33
CA TRP A 150 -1.83 16.23 -7.18
C TRP A 150 -2.34 15.06 -6.35
N THR A 151 -2.10 15.08 -5.04
CA THR A 151 -2.49 13.97 -4.16
C THR A 151 -3.69 14.34 -3.32
N ILE A 152 -4.66 13.43 -3.29
CA ILE A 152 -5.73 13.41 -2.30
C ILE A 152 -5.42 12.26 -1.36
N GLN A 153 -5.22 12.54 -0.09
CA GLN A 153 -4.81 11.58 0.93
C GLN A 153 -5.91 11.38 1.96
N GLY A 154 -6.06 10.16 2.46
CA GLY A 154 -7.04 9.82 3.49
C GLY A 154 -6.70 8.53 4.20
N ASN A 155 -7.34 8.33 5.35
CA ASN A 155 -7.23 7.11 6.15
C ASN A 155 -8.55 6.34 6.09
N ILE A 156 -8.48 5.03 6.34
CA ILE A 156 -9.65 4.16 6.31
C ILE A 156 -9.88 3.61 7.72
N ARG A 157 -11.10 3.73 8.22
CA ARG A 157 -11.48 3.28 9.56
C ARG A 157 -12.82 2.56 9.51
N GLY A 158 -12.88 1.40 10.18
CA GLY A 158 -14.12 0.62 10.35
C GLY A 158 -14.59 -0.13 9.11
N ARG A 159 -13.83 -0.11 8.00
CA ARG A 159 -14.10 -0.87 6.77
C ARG A 159 -12.80 -1.42 6.18
N ASP A 160 -12.93 -2.40 5.30
CA ASP A 160 -11.78 -2.96 4.60
C ASP A 160 -11.24 -2.00 3.53
N MET A 161 -9.92 -1.98 3.38
CA MET A 161 -9.24 -1.11 2.45
C MET A 161 -9.63 -1.39 0.99
N GLY A 162 -9.86 -2.65 0.63
CA GLY A 162 -10.17 -3.07 -0.74
C GLY A 162 -11.50 -2.54 -1.24
N SER A 163 -12.57 -2.74 -0.47
CA SER A 163 -13.93 -2.29 -0.80
C SER A 163 -14.04 -0.78 -0.78
N VAL A 164 -13.38 -0.08 0.16
CA VAL A 164 -13.38 1.39 0.18
C VAL A 164 -12.69 1.93 -1.07
N VAL A 165 -11.53 1.38 -1.46
CA VAL A 165 -10.86 1.80 -2.71
C VAL A 165 -11.71 1.49 -3.94
N HIS A 166 -12.39 0.34 -3.97
CA HIS A 166 -13.27 -0.03 -5.08
C HIS A 166 -14.47 0.92 -5.20
N GLU A 167 -15.12 1.26 -4.09
CA GLU A 167 -16.20 2.25 -4.05
C GLU A 167 -15.71 3.64 -4.50
N ILE A 168 -14.53 4.05 -4.05
CA ILE A 168 -13.88 5.30 -4.50
C ILE A 168 -13.63 5.28 -6.00
N GLN A 169 -13.11 4.17 -6.54
CA GLN A 169 -12.88 4.01 -7.98
C GLN A 169 -14.18 4.15 -8.78
N GLU A 170 -15.27 3.56 -8.31
CA GLU A 170 -16.57 3.71 -8.96
C GLU A 170 -17.09 5.14 -8.90
N ARG A 171 -17.03 5.79 -7.74
CA ARG A 171 -17.52 7.16 -7.58
C ARG A 171 -16.73 8.15 -8.43
N ILE A 172 -15.40 8.02 -8.47
CA ILE A 172 -14.56 8.87 -9.33
C ILE A 172 -14.94 8.66 -10.81
N ARG A 173 -15.11 7.40 -11.25
CA ARG A 173 -15.51 7.10 -12.64
C ARG A 173 -16.90 7.65 -13.01
N LYS A 174 -17.85 7.65 -12.07
CA LYS A 174 -19.23 8.13 -12.31
C LYS A 174 -19.35 9.65 -12.25
N ASN A 175 -18.70 10.28 -11.26
CA ASN A 175 -18.95 11.68 -10.92
C ASN A 175 -17.89 12.65 -11.48
N VAL A 176 -16.69 12.18 -11.83
CA VAL A 176 -15.58 13.04 -12.27
C VAL A 176 -15.19 12.72 -13.71
N LYS A 177 -15.44 13.66 -14.61
CA LYS A 177 -14.96 13.58 -16.01
C LYS A 177 -13.57 14.19 -16.10
N LEU A 178 -12.59 13.35 -16.43
CA LEU A 178 -11.20 13.75 -16.62
C LEU A 178 -10.96 14.17 -18.08
N PRO A 179 -10.26 15.28 -18.35
CA PRO A 179 -9.82 15.63 -19.70
C PRO A 179 -8.82 14.60 -20.25
N PRO A 180 -8.63 14.53 -21.59
CA PRO A 180 -7.63 13.66 -22.19
C PRO A 180 -6.22 14.00 -21.65
N GLY A 181 -5.41 12.97 -21.41
CA GLY A 181 -4.07 13.11 -20.82
C GLY A 181 -4.02 13.13 -19.29
N TYR A 182 -5.17 13.15 -18.60
CA TYR A 182 -5.24 13.07 -17.15
C TYR A 182 -5.49 11.63 -16.70
N THR A 183 -4.74 11.18 -15.70
CA THR A 183 -4.88 9.81 -15.17
C THR A 183 -4.94 9.81 -13.65
N VAL A 184 -5.66 8.85 -13.09
CA VAL A 184 -5.79 8.66 -11.65
C VAL A 184 -5.15 7.32 -11.28
N GLU A 185 -4.14 7.35 -10.42
CA GLU A 185 -3.57 6.16 -9.80
C GLU A 185 -3.90 6.12 -8.29
N TYR A 186 -4.05 4.91 -7.75
CA TYR A 186 -4.36 4.69 -6.34
C TYR A 186 -3.10 4.14 -5.64
N GLY A 187 -2.49 4.98 -4.83
CA GLY A 187 -1.30 4.72 -4.04
C GLY A 187 -1.57 4.58 -2.53
N GLY A 188 -0.51 4.71 -1.75
CA GLY A 188 -0.53 4.55 -0.29
C GLY A 188 -0.22 3.12 0.16
N GLN A 189 -0.76 2.71 1.30
CA GLN A 189 -0.65 1.32 1.78
C GLN A 189 -1.41 0.34 0.89
N PHE A 190 -2.47 0.80 0.22
CA PHE A 190 -3.24 -0.02 -0.72
C PHE A 190 -2.39 -0.59 -1.87
N GLU A 191 -1.48 0.21 -2.43
CA GLU A 191 -0.58 -0.25 -3.50
C GLU A 191 0.32 -1.39 -3.01
N ASN A 192 0.87 -1.23 -1.80
CA ASN A 192 1.70 -2.27 -1.17
C ASN A 192 0.88 -3.53 -0.88
N GLN A 193 -0.36 -3.38 -0.39
CA GLN A 193 -1.27 -4.50 -0.15
C GLN A 193 -1.61 -5.23 -1.45
N ARG A 194 -1.99 -4.53 -2.51
CA ARG A 194 -2.31 -5.13 -3.82
C ARG A 194 -1.10 -5.88 -4.39
N ARG A 195 0.09 -5.29 -4.30
CA ARG A 195 1.34 -5.93 -4.71
C ARG A 195 1.64 -7.20 -3.90
N ALA A 196 1.46 -7.14 -2.59
CA ALA A 196 1.66 -8.30 -1.71
C ALA A 196 0.63 -9.41 -1.98
N MET A 197 -0.65 -9.06 -2.13
CA MET A 197 -1.71 -10.01 -2.49
C MET A 197 -1.46 -10.67 -3.84
N GLY A 198 -1.00 -9.91 -4.85
CA GLY A 198 -0.62 -10.47 -6.15
C GLY A 198 0.54 -11.48 -6.05
N ARG A 199 1.54 -11.20 -5.20
CA ARG A 199 2.62 -12.17 -4.92
C ARG A 199 2.10 -13.40 -4.18
N LEU A 200 1.24 -13.22 -3.19
CA LEU A 200 0.66 -14.33 -2.40
C LEU A 200 -0.21 -15.25 -3.27
N ALA A 201 -0.94 -14.70 -4.25
CA ALA A 201 -1.71 -15.50 -5.21
C ALA A 201 -0.82 -16.47 -6.01
N LEU A 202 0.46 -16.15 -6.20
CA LEU A 202 1.45 -17.02 -6.85
C LEU A 202 2.19 -17.91 -5.84
N ILE A 203 2.54 -17.38 -4.66
CA ILE A 203 3.28 -18.13 -3.63
C ILE A 203 2.44 -19.26 -3.02
N VAL A 204 1.16 -19.02 -2.72
CA VAL A 204 0.32 -20.03 -2.05
C VAL A 204 0.19 -21.33 -2.87
N PRO A 205 -0.12 -21.30 -4.19
CA PRO A 205 -0.10 -22.51 -5.02
C PRO A 205 1.26 -23.19 -5.07
N ILE A 206 2.36 -22.43 -5.14
CA ILE A 206 3.72 -23.00 -5.14
C ILE A 206 4.00 -23.73 -3.83
N VAL A 207 3.65 -23.14 -2.68
CA VAL A 207 3.82 -23.78 -1.37
C VAL A 207 3.00 -25.07 -1.27
N ILE A 208 1.74 -25.04 -1.70
CA ILE A 208 0.88 -26.24 -1.72
C ILE A 208 1.49 -27.33 -2.61
N LEU A 209 2.02 -26.96 -3.78
CA LEU A 209 2.70 -27.89 -4.69
C LEU A 209 3.98 -28.46 -4.06
N CYS A 210 4.81 -27.64 -3.44
CA CYS A 210 6.02 -28.10 -2.74
C CYS A 210 5.68 -29.06 -1.60
N VAL A 211 4.67 -28.73 -0.78
CA VAL A 211 4.18 -29.61 0.28
C VAL A 211 3.67 -30.93 -0.29
N PHE A 212 2.91 -30.88 -1.38
CA PHE A 212 2.43 -32.07 -2.06
C PHE A 212 3.59 -32.95 -2.58
N LEU A 213 4.61 -32.36 -3.20
CA LEU A 213 5.81 -33.10 -3.66
C LEU A 213 6.58 -33.72 -2.49
N MET A 214 6.73 -33.00 -1.37
CA MET A 214 7.36 -33.56 -0.16
C MET A 214 6.57 -34.74 0.39
N LEU A 215 5.23 -34.67 0.41
CA LEU A 215 4.38 -35.80 0.82
C LEU A 215 4.52 -36.97 -0.14
N LEU A 216 4.59 -36.71 -1.45
CA LEU A 216 4.79 -37.76 -2.46
C LEU A 216 6.12 -38.50 -2.22
N VAL A 217 7.20 -37.78 -1.96
CA VAL A 217 8.52 -38.36 -1.63
C VAL A 217 8.48 -39.12 -0.31
N SER A 218 7.80 -38.58 0.71
CA SER A 218 7.76 -39.18 2.04
C SER A 218 6.95 -40.48 2.10
N PHE A 219 5.84 -40.59 1.35
CA PHE A 219 4.95 -41.76 1.39
C PHE A 219 5.10 -42.67 0.17
N ASN A 220 5.83 -42.23 -0.86
CA ASN A 220 5.93 -42.90 -2.16
C ASN A 220 4.56 -43.31 -2.74
N SER A 221 3.50 -42.57 -2.38
CA SER A 221 2.11 -42.89 -2.71
C SER A 221 1.31 -41.62 -2.95
N PHE A 222 0.83 -41.48 -4.19
CA PHE A 222 -0.02 -40.36 -4.60
C PHE A 222 -1.32 -40.30 -3.80
N ARG A 223 -1.87 -41.46 -3.42
CA ARG A 223 -3.14 -41.55 -2.68
C ARG A 223 -2.99 -40.99 -1.27
N HIS A 224 -1.98 -41.43 -0.53
CA HIS A 224 -1.73 -40.93 0.83
C HIS A 224 -1.41 -39.43 0.84
N ALA A 225 -0.61 -38.96 -0.13
CA ALA A 225 -0.34 -37.53 -0.28
C ALA A 225 -1.61 -36.70 -0.48
N LEU A 226 -2.55 -37.17 -1.33
CA LEU A 226 -3.81 -36.48 -1.57
C LEU A 226 -4.75 -36.52 -0.37
N ILE A 227 -4.82 -37.65 0.35
CA ILE A 227 -5.62 -37.79 1.59
C ILE A 227 -5.16 -36.75 2.62
N ILE A 228 -3.85 -36.60 2.82
CA ILE A 228 -3.28 -35.62 3.75
C ILE A 228 -3.57 -34.18 3.28
N LEU A 229 -3.54 -33.93 1.96
CA LEU A 229 -3.77 -32.61 1.39
C LEU A 229 -5.21 -32.10 1.62
N ILE A 230 -6.19 -33.00 1.84
CA ILE A 230 -7.57 -32.61 2.21
C ILE A 230 -7.61 -31.78 3.50
N ASN A 231 -6.63 -31.91 4.40
CA ASN A 231 -6.57 -31.07 5.61
C ASN A 231 -6.37 -29.58 5.31
N VAL A 232 -5.75 -29.24 4.17
CA VAL A 232 -5.49 -27.84 3.78
C VAL A 232 -6.80 -27.06 3.62
N PRO A 233 -7.76 -27.45 2.75
CA PRO A 233 -9.03 -26.75 2.62
C PRO A 233 -9.88 -26.79 3.90
N LEU A 234 -9.81 -27.86 4.70
CA LEU A 234 -10.52 -27.93 5.99
C LEU A 234 -9.99 -26.89 6.98
N SER A 235 -8.67 -26.74 7.05
CA SER A 235 -8.03 -25.71 7.89
C SER A 235 -8.31 -24.30 7.37
N LEU A 236 -8.32 -24.10 6.05
CA LEU A 236 -8.65 -22.82 5.42
C LEU A 236 -10.05 -22.36 5.81
N ALA A 237 -11.05 -23.26 5.77
CA ALA A 237 -12.42 -22.94 6.15
C ALA A 237 -12.52 -22.43 7.59
N GLY A 238 -11.84 -23.11 8.53
CA GLY A 238 -11.77 -22.67 9.93
C GLY A 238 -11.05 -21.33 10.11
N GLY A 239 -9.95 -21.11 9.40
CA GLY A 239 -9.20 -19.85 9.50
C GLY A 239 -9.96 -18.65 8.92
N VAL A 240 -10.67 -18.83 7.80
CA VAL A 240 -11.55 -17.80 7.23
C VAL A 240 -12.72 -17.50 8.16
N PHE A 241 -13.33 -18.54 8.74
CA PHE A 241 -14.36 -18.37 9.76
C PHE A 241 -13.86 -17.58 10.98
N GLY A 242 -12.63 -17.86 11.43
CA GLY A 242 -11.99 -17.10 12.51
C GLY A 242 -11.82 -15.61 12.21
N LEU A 243 -11.39 -15.27 11.00
CA LEU A 243 -11.30 -13.86 10.57
C LEU A 243 -12.67 -13.17 10.62
N LEU A 244 -13.71 -13.84 10.13
CA LEU A 244 -15.08 -13.31 10.16
C LEU A 244 -15.60 -13.10 11.59
N VAL A 245 -15.40 -14.07 12.49
CA VAL A 245 -15.83 -13.96 13.89
C VAL A 245 -15.09 -12.86 14.64
N MET A 246 -13.80 -12.68 14.35
CA MET A 246 -12.99 -11.63 14.97
C MET A 246 -13.18 -10.24 14.33
N GLY A 247 -13.92 -10.15 13.22
CA GLY A 247 -14.10 -8.91 12.46
C GLY A 247 -12.81 -8.42 11.79
N GLU A 248 -11.87 -9.32 11.52
CA GLU A 248 -10.58 -9.02 10.91
C GLU A 248 -10.63 -9.27 9.40
N TYR A 249 -9.86 -8.49 8.64
CA TYR A 249 -9.82 -8.59 7.18
C TYR A 249 -8.65 -9.44 6.68
N LEU A 250 -8.79 -9.94 5.45
CA LEU A 250 -7.69 -10.61 4.77
C LEU A 250 -6.53 -9.62 4.51
N SER A 251 -5.40 -9.88 5.14
CA SER A 251 -4.22 -9.03 5.15
C SER A 251 -2.96 -9.88 5.01
N VAL A 252 -1.81 -9.25 4.78
CA VAL A 252 -0.53 -9.97 4.65
C VAL A 252 -0.21 -10.80 5.91
N PRO A 253 -0.41 -10.31 7.15
CA PRO A 253 -0.24 -11.12 8.37
C PRO A 253 -1.18 -12.33 8.43
N ALA A 254 -2.45 -12.16 8.05
CA ALA A 254 -3.41 -13.26 7.99
C ALA A 254 -2.98 -14.34 6.98
N SER A 255 -2.47 -13.93 5.81
CA SER A 255 -1.95 -14.87 4.80
C SER A 255 -0.74 -15.65 5.29
N ILE A 256 0.17 -15.03 6.04
CA ILE A 256 1.28 -15.73 6.70
C ILE A 256 0.74 -16.74 7.72
N GLY A 257 -0.31 -16.36 8.48
CA GLY A 257 -1.03 -17.27 9.36
C GLY A 257 -1.59 -18.50 8.64
N PHE A 258 -2.18 -18.34 7.44
CA PHE A 258 -2.66 -19.46 6.64
C PHE A 258 -1.53 -20.38 6.19
N ILE A 259 -0.40 -19.84 5.75
CA ILE A 259 0.77 -20.64 5.35
C ILE A 259 1.28 -21.48 6.53
N ALA A 260 1.39 -20.88 7.72
CA ALA A 260 1.78 -21.60 8.94
C ALA A 260 0.75 -22.68 9.31
N LEU A 261 -0.53 -22.35 9.23
CA LEU A 261 -1.63 -23.28 9.49
C LEU A 261 -1.60 -24.49 8.55
N PHE A 262 -1.33 -24.30 7.25
CA PHE A 262 -1.23 -25.40 6.30
C PHE A 262 -0.12 -26.39 6.67
N GLY A 263 1.04 -25.89 7.12
CA GLY A 263 2.13 -26.73 7.60
C GLY A 263 1.71 -27.59 8.80
N ILE A 264 1.07 -26.98 9.80
CA ILE A 264 0.59 -27.69 11.00
C ILE A 264 -0.50 -28.72 10.64
N ALA A 265 -1.45 -28.34 9.78
CA ALA A 265 -2.55 -29.20 9.35
C ALA A 265 -2.05 -30.43 8.57
N VAL A 266 -1.06 -30.23 7.69
CA VAL A 266 -0.43 -31.32 6.94
C VAL A 266 0.40 -32.21 7.85
N GLN A 267 1.14 -31.66 8.82
CA GLN A 267 1.89 -32.44 9.79
C GLN A 267 0.98 -33.36 10.60
N ASN A 268 -0.17 -32.85 11.08
CA ASN A 268 -1.14 -33.66 11.82
C ASN A 268 -1.70 -34.81 10.95
N GLY A 269 -2.02 -34.53 9.68
CA GLY A 269 -2.50 -35.55 8.74
C GLY A 269 -1.44 -36.60 8.41
N MET A 270 -0.21 -36.17 8.11
CA MET A 270 0.94 -37.05 7.83
C MET A 270 1.16 -38.04 8.96
N VAL A 271 1.21 -37.55 10.19
CA VAL A 271 1.53 -38.35 11.37
C VAL A 271 0.42 -39.38 11.68
N LEU A 272 -0.83 -39.07 11.35
CA LEU A 272 -1.97 -39.99 11.47
C LEU A 272 -1.94 -41.07 10.38
N VAL A 273 -1.76 -40.69 9.11
CA VAL A 273 -1.69 -41.63 7.98
C VAL A 273 -0.47 -42.54 8.08
N SER A 274 0.68 -42.04 8.57
CA SER A 274 1.85 -42.88 8.85
C SER A 274 1.52 -43.98 9.85
N LEU A 275 0.82 -43.65 10.95
CA LEU A 275 0.45 -44.64 11.95
C LEU A 275 -0.51 -45.70 11.38
N PHE A 276 -1.46 -45.30 10.52
CA PHE A 276 -2.32 -46.27 9.84
C PHE A 276 -1.51 -47.22 8.96
N ASN A 277 -0.53 -46.70 8.22
CA ASN A 277 0.34 -47.50 7.37
C ASN A 277 1.22 -48.45 8.21
N ASP A 278 1.74 -47.99 9.35
CA ASP A 278 2.53 -48.83 10.26
C ASP A 278 1.68 -49.99 10.82
N LEU A 279 0.46 -49.70 11.30
CA LEU A 279 -0.48 -50.72 11.79
C LEU A 279 -0.91 -51.71 10.68
N ARG A 280 -1.01 -51.23 9.43
CA ARG A 280 -1.24 -52.07 8.25
C ARG A 280 -0.06 -52.97 7.93
N ALA A 281 1.18 -52.46 8.08
CA ALA A 281 2.39 -53.24 7.90
C ALA A 281 2.56 -54.33 8.98
N GLU A 282 2.03 -54.10 10.18
CA GLU A 282 1.92 -55.10 11.25
C GLU A 282 0.84 -56.18 10.98
N GLY A 283 0.11 -56.08 9.87
CA GLY A 283 -0.86 -57.09 9.43
C GLY A 283 -2.32 -56.84 9.85
N LYS A 284 -2.62 -55.67 10.46
CA LYS A 284 -4.01 -55.34 10.85
C LYS A 284 -4.88 -55.05 9.63
N SER A 285 -6.18 -55.34 9.76
CA SER A 285 -7.18 -54.95 8.76
C SER A 285 -7.29 -53.42 8.67
N VAL A 286 -7.84 -52.90 7.56
CA VAL A 286 -8.01 -51.44 7.35
C VAL A 286 -8.85 -50.82 8.48
N GLU A 287 -9.95 -51.48 8.86
CA GLU A 287 -10.85 -51.02 9.91
C GLU A 287 -10.18 -50.99 11.29
N GLU A 288 -9.43 -52.05 11.64
CA GLU A 288 -8.69 -52.12 12.90
C GLU A 288 -7.57 -51.08 12.97
N ALA A 289 -6.80 -50.92 11.88
CA ALA A 289 -5.72 -49.94 11.80
C ALA A 289 -6.24 -48.50 11.95
N VAL A 290 -7.36 -48.17 11.31
CA VAL A 290 -7.99 -46.85 11.41
C VAL A 290 -8.53 -46.60 12.81
N LYS A 291 -9.24 -47.57 13.40
CA LYS A 291 -9.84 -47.43 14.74
C LYS A 291 -8.79 -47.30 15.83
N GLU A 292 -7.81 -48.19 15.83
CA GLU A 292 -6.73 -48.19 16.82
C GLU A 292 -5.81 -46.98 16.64
N GLY A 293 -5.42 -46.66 15.40
CA GLY A 293 -4.60 -45.49 15.12
C GLY A 293 -5.26 -44.18 15.52
N ALA A 294 -6.57 -44.03 15.29
CA ALA A 294 -7.32 -42.85 15.71
C ALA A 294 -7.37 -42.71 17.24
N LEU A 295 -7.59 -43.81 17.96
CA LEU A 295 -7.59 -43.82 19.43
C LEU A 295 -6.22 -43.46 20.03
N LEU A 296 -5.14 -44.01 19.45
CA LEU A 296 -3.78 -43.71 19.88
C LEU A 296 -3.40 -42.24 19.63
N ARG A 297 -3.91 -41.64 18.55
CA ARG A 297 -3.58 -40.25 18.16
C ARG A 297 -4.47 -39.19 18.79
N LEU A 298 -5.66 -39.54 19.27
CA LEU A 298 -6.61 -38.59 19.85
C LEU A 298 -5.96 -37.71 20.93
N ARG A 299 -5.28 -38.31 21.91
CA ARG A 299 -4.64 -37.58 23.02
C ARG A 299 -3.48 -36.69 22.56
N PRO A 300 -2.48 -37.19 21.79
CA PRO A 300 -1.39 -36.36 21.29
C PRO A 300 -1.85 -35.18 20.42
N VAL A 301 -2.81 -35.40 19.51
CA VAL A 301 -3.29 -34.37 18.58
C VAL A 301 -4.06 -33.27 19.33
N LEU A 302 -4.87 -33.64 20.31
CA LEU A 302 -5.55 -32.65 21.17
C LEU A 302 -4.55 -31.86 22.02
N MET A 303 -3.50 -32.51 22.54
CA MET A 303 -2.48 -31.84 23.34
C MET A 303 -1.73 -30.77 22.54
N THR A 304 -1.31 -31.06 21.30
CA THR A 304 -0.62 -30.08 20.44
C THR A 304 -1.56 -28.94 20.05
N ALA A 305 -2.80 -29.25 19.67
CA ALA A 305 -3.81 -28.25 19.33
C ALA A 305 -4.10 -27.29 20.51
N LEU A 306 -4.33 -27.84 21.71
CA LEU A 306 -4.60 -27.04 22.90
C LEU A 306 -3.39 -26.18 23.29
N THR A 307 -2.18 -26.72 23.22
CA THR A 307 -0.96 -25.97 23.53
C THR A 307 -0.80 -24.78 22.58
N THR A 308 -1.02 -24.98 21.28
CA THR A 308 -0.96 -23.89 20.29
C THR A 308 -2.07 -22.85 20.52
N VAL A 309 -3.31 -23.29 20.77
CA VAL A 309 -4.44 -22.38 21.03
C VAL A 309 -4.17 -21.54 22.28
N ILE A 310 -3.76 -22.15 23.39
CA ILE A 310 -3.46 -21.44 24.64
C ILE A 310 -2.25 -20.51 24.45
N GLY A 311 -1.21 -20.94 23.74
CA GLY A 311 -0.01 -20.14 23.49
C GLY A 311 -0.27 -18.91 22.60
N LEU A 312 -1.19 -19.01 21.64
CA LEU A 312 -1.55 -17.90 20.75
C LEU A 312 -2.72 -17.04 21.28
N LEU A 313 -3.44 -17.49 22.30
CA LEU A 313 -4.58 -16.77 22.87
C LEU A 313 -4.23 -15.32 23.31
N PRO A 314 -3.06 -15.04 23.94
CA PRO A 314 -2.71 -13.67 24.31
C PRO A 314 -2.57 -12.73 23.11
N LEU A 315 -2.08 -13.24 21.98
CA LEU A 315 -1.94 -12.47 20.73
C LEU A 315 -3.31 -12.10 20.15
N LEU A 316 -4.29 -13.00 20.30
CA LEU A 316 -5.68 -12.79 19.85
C LEU A 316 -6.38 -11.69 20.66
N VAL A 317 -6.12 -11.62 21.97
CA VAL A 317 -6.81 -10.68 22.89
C VAL A 317 -6.08 -9.33 23.02
N SER A 318 -4.79 -9.28 22.65
CA SER A 318 -3.94 -8.08 22.76
C SER A 318 -4.60 -6.84 22.15
N ARG A 319 -4.60 -5.71 22.87
CA ARG A 319 -5.08 -4.39 22.41
C ARG A 319 -3.95 -3.36 22.28
N GLY A 320 -2.71 -3.77 22.51
CA GLY A 320 -1.55 -2.89 22.51
C GLY A 320 -1.03 -2.56 21.11
N ILE A 321 0.07 -1.80 21.07
CA ILE A 321 0.80 -1.51 19.84
C ILE A 321 1.22 -2.83 19.17
N GLY A 322 0.96 -2.96 17.87
CA GLY A 322 1.25 -4.19 17.11
C GLY A 322 0.13 -5.23 17.09
N ALA A 323 -0.95 -5.03 17.86
CA ALA A 323 -2.11 -5.92 17.84
C ALA A 323 -2.74 -6.04 16.44
N GLU A 324 -2.70 -4.98 15.63
CA GLU A 324 -3.19 -4.95 14.25
C GLU A 324 -2.51 -5.98 13.33
N VAL A 325 -1.28 -6.40 13.66
CA VAL A 325 -0.54 -7.42 12.91
C VAL A 325 -0.73 -8.80 13.53
N GLN A 326 -0.78 -8.87 14.87
CA GLN A 326 -0.82 -10.13 15.61
C GLN A 326 -2.19 -10.80 15.59
N ARG A 327 -3.29 -10.03 15.70
CA ARG A 327 -4.65 -10.58 15.78
C ARG A 327 -5.08 -11.35 14.53
N PRO A 328 -4.91 -10.83 13.30
CA PRO A 328 -5.32 -11.58 12.12
C PRO A 328 -4.52 -12.87 11.94
N LEU A 329 -3.23 -12.85 12.28
CA LEU A 329 -2.37 -14.03 12.25
C LEU A 329 -2.83 -15.08 13.29
N ALA A 330 -3.02 -14.66 14.54
CA ALA A 330 -3.43 -15.56 15.62
C ALA A 330 -4.84 -16.12 15.39
N SER A 331 -5.78 -15.31 14.89
CA SER A 331 -7.14 -15.73 14.59
C SER A 331 -7.16 -16.88 13.58
N VAL A 332 -6.47 -16.72 12.46
CA VAL A 332 -6.39 -17.75 11.41
C VAL A 332 -5.83 -19.06 11.98
N VAL A 333 -4.75 -19.01 12.76
CA VAL A 333 -4.12 -20.22 13.29
C VAL A 333 -5.00 -20.88 14.35
N ILE A 334 -5.58 -20.13 15.29
CA ILE A 334 -6.40 -20.69 16.39
C ILE A 334 -7.65 -21.36 15.83
N PHE A 335 -8.46 -20.63 15.04
CA PHE A 335 -9.72 -21.15 14.52
C PHE A 335 -9.49 -22.21 13.44
N GLY A 336 -8.48 -21.99 12.59
CA GLY A 336 -8.08 -22.95 11.57
C GLY A 336 -7.58 -24.26 12.17
N LEU A 337 -6.73 -24.21 13.20
CA LEU A 337 -6.22 -25.41 13.87
C LEU A 337 -7.33 -26.12 14.64
N THR A 338 -8.17 -25.38 15.36
CA THR A 338 -9.31 -25.95 16.10
C THR A 338 -10.21 -26.75 15.15
N THR A 339 -10.66 -26.10 14.07
CA THR A 339 -11.52 -26.72 13.07
C THR A 339 -10.81 -27.88 12.37
N SER A 340 -9.56 -27.68 11.97
CA SER A 340 -8.74 -28.71 11.30
C SER A 340 -8.53 -29.93 12.19
N THR A 341 -8.26 -29.76 13.48
CA THR A 341 -8.04 -30.87 14.41
C THR A 341 -9.28 -31.74 14.57
N PHE A 342 -10.46 -31.13 14.79
CA PHE A 342 -11.71 -31.88 14.89
C PHE A 342 -12.05 -32.59 13.57
N LEU A 343 -11.91 -31.89 12.44
CA LEU A 343 -12.22 -32.48 11.14
C LEU A 343 -11.19 -33.52 10.71
N THR A 344 -9.90 -33.35 11.02
CA THR A 344 -8.84 -34.33 10.69
C THR A 344 -9.10 -35.67 11.37
N LEU A 345 -9.48 -35.66 12.64
CA LEU A 345 -9.77 -36.88 13.41
C LEU A 345 -11.04 -37.60 12.96
N ALA A 346 -11.92 -36.95 12.18
CA ALA A 346 -13.13 -37.56 11.62
C ALA A 346 -12.96 -37.91 10.14
N VAL A 347 -12.48 -36.97 9.35
CA VAL A 347 -12.40 -37.03 7.89
C VAL A 347 -11.26 -37.93 7.43
N ILE A 348 -10.06 -37.84 8.01
CA ILE A 348 -8.92 -38.67 7.56
C ILE A 348 -9.19 -40.17 7.77
N PRO A 349 -9.66 -40.63 8.95
CA PRO A 349 -10.07 -42.03 9.14
C PRO A 349 -11.08 -42.51 8.08
N ALA A 350 -12.12 -41.72 7.84
CA ALA A 350 -13.18 -42.08 6.90
C ALA A 350 -12.67 -42.13 5.45
N VAL A 351 -11.92 -41.12 5.01
CA VAL A 351 -11.38 -41.05 3.64
C VAL A 351 -10.31 -42.12 3.43
N TYR A 352 -9.45 -42.38 4.42
CA TYR A 352 -8.45 -43.45 4.33
C TYR A 352 -9.12 -44.82 4.19
N GLY A 353 -10.11 -45.12 5.03
CA GLY A 353 -10.87 -46.37 4.95
C GLY A 353 -11.51 -46.58 3.57
N LEU A 354 -12.25 -45.57 3.08
CA LEU A 354 -12.92 -45.63 1.77
C LEU A 354 -11.93 -45.80 0.60
N VAL A 355 -10.81 -45.10 0.62
CA VAL A 355 -9.82 -45.15 -0.47
C VAL A 355 -9.09 -46.49 -0.50
N GLU A 356 -8.73 -47.03 0.66
CA GLU A 356 -8.02 -48.32 0.77
C GLU A 356 -8.95 -49.51 0.52
N GLU A 357 -10.21 -49.47 0.97
CA GLU A 357 -11.23 -50.47 0.62
C GLU A 357 -11.51 -50.49 -0.89
N TRP A 358 -11.64 -49.32 -1.51
CA TRP A 358 -11.81 -49.21 -2.96
C TRP A 358 -10.59 -49.71 -3.73
N ALA A 359 -9.37 -49.45 -3.22
CA ALA A 359 -8.14 -49.96 -3.81
C ALA A 359 -8.02 -51.48 -3.70
N ALA A 360 -8.38 -52.06 -2.55
CA ALA A 360 -8.39 -53.50 -2.33
C ALA A 360 -9.41 -54.21 -3.25
N GLY A 361 -10.61 -53.64 -3.42
CA GLY A 361 -11.62 -54.17 -4.35
C GLY A 361 -11.23 -54.09 -5.83
N LYS A 362 -10.30 -53.19 -6.19
CA LYS A 362 -9.71 -53.10 -7.54
C LYS A 362 -8.55 -54.05 -7.78
N ALA A 363 -7.90 -54.57 -6.73
CA ALA A 363 -6.82 -55.55 -6.82
C ALA A 363 -7.34 -57.00 -6.85
N GLN A 364 -8.60 -57.23 -6.44
CA GLN A 364 -9.29 -58.52 -6.51
C GLN A 364 -10.11 -58.72 -7.81
N ARG A 365 -10.18 -57.70 -8.67
CA ARG A 365 -10.69 -57.78 -10.05
C ARG A 365 -9.52 -57.73 -11.02
#